data_AF-A0A2S9FHG2-F1
#
_entry.id   AF-A0A2S9FHG2-F1
#
_cell.length_a   1.000
_cell.length_b   1.000
_cell.length_c   1.000
_cell.angle_alpha   90.00
_cell.angle_beta   90.00
_cell.angle_gamma   90.00
#
_symmetry.space_group_name_H-M   'P 1'
#
loop_
_entity.id
_entity.type
_entity.pdbx_description
1 polymer ?
#
loop_
_entity_poly.entity_id
_entity_poly.type
_entity_poly.pdbx_seq_one_letter_code
_entity_poly.pdbx_strand_id
1 'polypeptide(L)'
;VLAGAAVIRLARTWSLAVSMVALVLIPVLATLAGVLGASGFMITETFEQTGVVLIIVSIVTIPAAVMLGRYQARRTVWEAEIRDSERTAEQSRRRLVAFVSHDLRTPLAGIRAVSEAIADGVVADDEVRVHAKHIENESIRLAEMVDDLFEMSKINAGALTPSFDKVALDEVVDDVLAAHRIAAERSGVQLTANLPEQPVRVVGSDRALARVLSNLVANAIAHTPSGGSV
;
A
#
# COMPACT_ATOMS: atom_id res chain seq x y z
N VAL A 1 -27.20 -44.22 14.66
CA VAL A 1 -26.84 -43.09 15.57
C VAL A 1 -25.32 -42.96 15.74
N LEU A 2 -24.59 -44.00 16.18
CA LEU A 2 -23.13 -43.94 16.37
C LEU A 2 -22.33 -43.62 15.09
N ALA A 3 -22.70 -44.20 13.95
CA ALA A 3 -22.09 -43.89 12.66
C ALA A 3 -22.28 -42.41 12.26
N GLY A 4 -23.46 -41.83 12.54
CA GLY A 4 -23.74 -40.41 12.29
C GLY A 4 -22.89 -39.47 13.14
N ALA A 5 -22.68 -39.81 14.43
CA ALA A 5 -21.83 -39.02 15.33
C ALA A 5 -20.34 -39.06 14.92
N ALA A 6 -19.84 -40.20 14.43
CA ALA A 6 -18.48 -40.34 13.92
C ALA A 6 -18.25 -39.52 12.65
N VAL A 7 -19.22 -39.52 11.73
CA VAL A 7 -19.19 -38.72 10.49
C VAL A 7 -19.17 -37.23 10.79
N ILE A 8 -19.98 -36.75 11.75
CA ILE A 8 -19.99 -35.33 12.16
C ILE A 8 -18.65 -34.90 12.76
N ARG A 9 -18.00 -35.77 13.53
CA ARG A 9 -16.70 -35.47 14.17
C ARG A 9 -15.56 -35.42 13.15
N LEU A 10 -15.60 -36.30 12.13
CA LEU A 10 -14.65 -36.27 11.01
C LEU A 10 -14.90 -35.12 10.03
N ALA A 11 -16.16 -34.77 9.77
CA ALA A 11 -16.53 -33.67 8.87
C ALA A 11 -16.08 -32.29 9.37
N ARG A 12 -15.76 -32.16 10.66
CA ARG A 12 -15.29 -30.91 11.26
C ARG A 12 -13.92 -30.44 10.73
N THR A 13 -13.15 -31.33 10.11
CA THR A 13 -11.84 -31.02 9.51
C THR A 13 -11.87 -30.99 7.98
N TRP A 14 -13.04 -31.20 7.37
CA TRP A 14 -13.18 -31.29 5.92
C TRP A 14 -13.36 -29.91 5.31
N SER A 15 -12.83 -29.70 4.10
CA SER A 15 -13.10 -28.45 3.37
C SER A 15 -14.59 -28.35 3.04
N LEU A 16 -15.13 -27.13 2.98
CA LEU A 16 -16.56 -26.88 2.76
C LEU A 16 -17.10 -27.62 1.51
N ALA A 17 -16.28 -27.76 0.48
CA ALA A 17 -16.62 -28.52 -0.73
C ALA A 17 -16.88 -30.01 -0.44
N VAL A 18 -16.07 -30.64 0.41
CA VAL A 18 -16.19 -32.07 0.73
C VAL A 18 -17.44 -32.32 1.60
N SER A 19 -17.72 -31.43 2.56
CA SER A 19 -18.94 -31.51 3.36
C SER A 19 -20.21 -31.37 2.51
N MET A 20 -20.16 -30.53 1.48
CA MET A 20 -21.30 -30.31 0.59
C MET A 20 -21.52 -31.46 -0.40
N VAL A 21 -20.45 -32.07 -0.90
CA VAL A 21 -20.52 -33.31 -1.67
C VAL A 21 -21.04 -34.47 -0.79
N ALA A 22 -20.58 -34.58 0.45
CA ALA A 22 -21.03 -35.62 1.38
C ALA A 22 -22.52 -35.49 1.72
N LEU A 23 -23.03 -34.27 1.92
CA LEU A 23 -24.45 -34.00 2.18
C LEU A 23 -25.36 -34.53 1.07
N VAL A 24 -24.86 -34.52 -0.17
CA VAL A 24 -25.55 -35.02 -1.36
C VAL A 24 -25.35 -36.52 -1.55
N LEU A 25 -24.14 -37.03 -1.33
CA LEU A 25 -23.78 -38.42 -1.61
C LEU A 25 -24.41 -39.40 -0.61
N ILE A 26 -24.56 -38.99 0.65
CA ILE A 26 -25.09 -39.84 1.73
C ILE A 26 -26.54 -40.29 1.45
N PRO A 27 -27.50 -39.40 1.11
CA PRO A 27 -28.85 -39.81 0.74
C PRO A 27 -28.87 -40.75 -0.48
N VAL A 28 -28.09 -40.44 -1.52
CA VAL A 28 -28.01 -41.23 -2.77
C VAL A 28 -27.56 -42.67 -2.48
N LEU A 29 -26.49 -42.83 -1.70
CA LEU A 29 -25.99 -44.15 -1.30
C LEU A 29 -26.96 -44.89 -0.36
N ALA A 30 -27.61 -44.18 0.56
CA ALA A 30 -28.60 -44.77 1.46
C ALA A 30 -29.82 -45.30 0.69
N THR A 31 -30.32 -44.56 -0.30
CA THR A 31 -31.42 -45.01 -1.16
C THR A 31 -31.01 -46.21 -2.02
N LEU A 32 -29.79 -46.21 -2.56
CA LEU A 32 -29.27 -47.33 -3.35
C LEU A 32 -29.19 -48.62 -2.52
N ALA A 33 -28.58 -48.52 -1.32
CA ALA A 33 -28.42 -49.66 -0.41
C ALA A 33 -29.77 -50.19 0.08
N GLY A 34 -30.73 -49.30 0.37
CA GLY A 34 -32.09 -49.69 0.75
C GLY A 34 -32.82 -50.47 -0.34
N VAL A 35 -32.71 -50.04 -1.60
CA VAL A 35 -33.32 -50.72 -2.74
C VAL A 35 -32.63 -52.06 -3.03
N LEU A 36 -31.30 -52.14 -2.96
CA LEU A 36 -30.54 -53.40 -3.07
C LEU A 36 -30.95 -54.43 -2.01
N GLY A 37 -31.11 -53.99 -0.76
CA GLY A 37 -31.52 -54.87 0.34
C GLY A 37 -32.96 -55.36 0.21
N ALA A 38 -33.86 -54.52 -0.30
CA ALA A 38 -35.27 -54.87 -0.50
C ALA A 38 -35.51 -55.76 -1.74
N SER A 39 -34.74 -55.59 -2.82
CA SER A 39 -34.93 -56.35 -4.07
C SER A 39 -34.30 -57.73 -4.07
N GLY A 40 -33.55 -58.10 -3.03
CA GLY A 40 -32.90 -59.42 -2.93
C GLY A 40 -31.94 -59.70 -4.08
N PHE A 41 -31.31 -58.66 -4.65
CA PHE A 41 -30.47 -58.72 -5.85
C PHE A 41 -31.17 -59.21 -7.14
N MET A 42 -32.50 -59.29 -7.16
CA MET A 42 -33.23 -59.52 -8.41
C MET A 42 -33.29 -58.23 -9.24
N ILE A 43 -32.77 -58.30 -10.46
CA ILE A 43 -32.91 -57.23 -11.46
C ILE A 43 -34.39 -57.13 -11.82
N THR A 44 -35.06 -56.16 -11.23
CA THR A 44 -36.48 -55.84 -11.42
C THR A 44 -36.60 -54.46 -12.03
N GLU A 45 -37.73 -54.16 -12.68
CA GLU A 45 -37.97 -52.88 -13.36
C GLU A 45 -37.82 -51.66 -12.42
N THR A 46 -38.13 -51.85 -11.13
CA THR A 46 -37.95 -50.84 -10.06
C THR A 46 -36.48 -50.57 -9.72
N PHE A 47 -35.61 -51.59 -9.85
CA PHE A 47 -34.17 -51.45 -9.64
C PHE A 47 -33.53 -50.61 -10.74
N GLU A 48 -33.91 -50.84 -12.00
CA GLU A 48 -33.43 -50.05 -13.14
C GLU A 48 -33.86 -48.58 -13.04
N GLN A 49 -35.15 -48.32 -12.74
CA GLN A 49 -35.67 -46.97 -12.55
C GLN A 49 -34.95 -46.21 -11.43
N THR A 50 -34.68 -46.88 -10.30
CA THR A 50 -33.96 -46.28 -9.16
C THR A 50 -32.52 -45.95 -9.54
N GLY A 51 -31.81 -46.86 -10.22
CA GLY A 51 -30.43 -46.64 -10.67
C GLY A 51 -30.33 -45.42 -11.60
N VAL A 52 -31.25 -45.29 -12.56
CA VAL A 52 -31.31 -44.15 -13.48
C VAL A 52 -31.53 -42.84 -12.72
N VAL A 53 -32.47 -42.78 -11.77
CA VAL A 53 -32.71 -41.58 -10.95
C VAL A 53 -31.47 -41.18 -10.17
N LEU A 54 -30.75 -42.14 -9.56
CA LEU A 54 -29.55 -41.85 -8.78
C LEU A 54 -28.39 -41.33 -9.64
N ILE A 55 -28.24 -41.86 -10.86
CA ILE A 55 -27.25 -41.36 -11.83
C ILE A 55 -27.58 -39.91 -12.21
N ILE A 56 -28.84 -39.63 -12.58
CA ILE A 56 -29.29 -38.28 -12.95
C ILE A 56 -29.06 -37.29 -11.80
N VAL A 57 -29.47 -37.66 -10.59
CA VAL A 57 -29.27 -36.83 -9.39
C VAL A 57 -27.78 -36.58 -9.15
N SER A 58 -26.92 -37.59 -9.26
CA SER A 58 -25.47 -37.46 -9.03
C SER A 58 -24.80 -36.54 -10.06
N ILE A 59 -25.19 -36.62 -11.33
CA ILE A 59 -24.67 -35.78 -12.41
C ILE A 59 -24.95 -34.29 -12.17
N VAL A 60 -26.07 -33.95 -11.52
CA VAL A 60 -26.42 -32.56 -11.23
C VAL A 60 -25.82 -32.10 -9.91
N THR A 61 -25.92 -32.93 -8.88
CA THR A 61 -25.64 -32.50 -7.51
C THR A 61 -24.14 -32.48 -7.18
N ILE A 62 -23.32 -33.38 -7.76
CA ILE A 62 -21.86 -33.38 -7.56
C ILE A 62 -21.22 -32.13 -8.16
N PRO A 63 -21.47 -31.76 -9.44
CA PRO A 63 -20.91 -30.52 -10.01
C PRO A 63 -21.42 -29.27 -9.30
N ALA A 64 -22.70 -29.22 -8.92
CA ALA A 64 -23.26 -28.11 -8.16
C ALA A 64 -22.56 -27.94 -6.80
N ALA A 65 -22.32 -29.04 -6.07
CA ALA A 65 -21.59 -29.02 -4.81
C ALA A 65 -20.13 -28.56 -4.98
N VAL A 66 -19.43 -29.05 -6.02
CA VAL A 66 -18.05 -28.61 -6.30
C VAL A 66 -18.00 -27.13 -6.71
N MET A 67 -18.92 -26.68 -7.56
CA MET A 67 -19.01 -25.29 -8.03
C MET A 67 -19.25 -24.34 -6.85
N LEU A 68 -20.21 -24.66 -5.98
CA LEU A 68 -20.58 -23.80 -4.86
C LEU A 68 -19.48 -23.80 -3.79
N GLY A 69 -18.78 -24.92 -3.57
CA GLY A 69 -17.61 -24.98 -2.69
C GLY A 69 -16.44 -24.13 -3.20
N ARG A 70 -16.17 -24.16 -4.51
CA ARG A 70 -15.17 -23.29 -5.15
C ARG A 70 -15.55 -21.83 -5.10
N TYR A 71 -16.82 -21.50 -5.29
CA TYR A 71 -17.34 -20.14 -5.20
C TYR A 71 -17.15 -19.55 -3.80
N GLN A 72 -17.49 -20.32 -2.75
CA GLN A 72 -17.28 -19.92 -1.36
C GLN A 72 -15.79 -19.73 -1.05
N ALA A 73 -14.93 -20.68 -1.45
CA ALA A 73 -13.48 -20.56 -1.24
C ALA A 73 -12.90 -19.31 -1.89
N ARG A 74 -13.32 -18.98 -3.13
CA ARG A 74 -12.94 -17.74 -3.79
C ARG A 74 -13.45 -16.53 -3.03
N ARG A 75 -14.73 -16.47 -2.65
CA ARG A 75 -15.24 -15.34 -1.85
C ARG A 75 -14.44 -15.09 -0.58
N THR A 76 -14.11 -16.13 0.18
CA THR A 76 -13.34 -15.97 1.43
C THR A 76 -11.95 -15.43 1.19
N VAL A 77 -11.28 -15.85 0.10
CA VAL A 77 -9.95 -15.34 -0.26
C VAL A 77 -10.03 -13.88 -0.70
N TRP A 78 -11.02 -13.52 -1.53
CA TRP A 78 -11.22 -12.13 -1.97
C TRP A 78 -11.56 -11.21 -0.80
N GLU A 79 -12.42 -11.63 0.13
CA GLU A 79 -12.74 -10.85 1.33
C GLU A 79 -11.51 -10.68 2.25
N ALA A 80 -10.67 -11.71 2.37
CA ALA A 80 -9.43 -11.62 3.12
C ALA A 80 -8.44 -10.65 2.47
N GLU A 81 -8.29 -10.73 1.14
CA GLU A 81 -7.42 -9.85 0.35
C GLU A 81 -7.87 -8.38 0.47
N ILE A 82 -9.16 -8.10 0.30
CA ILE A 82 -9.70 -6.74 0.44
C ILE A 82 -9.43 -6.21 1.85
N ARG A 83 -9.74 -6.99 2.89
CA ARG A 83 -9.47 -6.57 4.28
C ARG A 83 -8.00 -6.34 4.56
N ASP A 84 -7.12 -7.14 3.98
CA ASP A 84 -5.67 -6.97 4.14
C ASP A 84 -5.20 -5.68 3.45
N SER A 85 -5.67 -5.42 2.22
CA SER A 85 -5.41 -4.18 1.50
C SER A 85 -5.92 -2.93 2.24
N GLU A 86 -7.12 -2.99 2.83
CA GLU A 86 -7.68 -1.90 3.63
C GLU A 86 -6.86 -1.67 4.92
N ARG A 87 -6.46 -2.76 5.59
CA ARG A 87 -5.64 -2.68 6.82
C ARG A 87 -4.26 -2.10 6.54
N THR A 88 -3.62 -2.52 5.45
CA THR A 88 -2.30 -2.00 5.07
C THR A 88 -2.38 -0.53 4.68
N ALA A 89 -3.41 -0.11 3.96
CA ALA A 89 -3.67 1.30 3.66
C ALA A 89 -3.90 2.14 4.93
N GLU A 90 -4.75 1.67 5.85
CA GLU A 90 -5.03 2.36 7.11
C GLU A 90 -3.80 2.43 8.02
N GLN A 91 -3.01 1.35 8.10
CA GLN A 91 -1.73 1.36 8.82
C GLN A 91 -0.75 2.35 8.22
N SER A 92 -0.64 2.42 6.89
CA SER A 92 0.23 3.36 6.19
C SER A 92 -0.20 4.81 6.46
N ARG A 93 -1.50 5.10 6.42
CA ARG A 93 -2.06 6.40 6.79
C ARG A 93 -1.72 6.78 8.23
N ARG A 94 -1.92 5.87 9.20
CA ARG A 94 -1.59 6.13 10.61
C ARG A 94 -0.10 6.36 10.83
N ARG A 95 0.76 5.57 10.19
CA ARG A 95 2.22 5.76 10.26
C ARG A 95 2.64 7.11 9.69
N LEU A 96 2.10 7.50 8.55
CA LEU A 96 2.36 8.81 7.93
C LEU A 96 2.00 9.95 8.90
N VAL A 97 0.79 9.93 9.46
CA VAL A 97 0.34 10.97 10.41
C VAL A 97 1.21 11.00 11.66
N ALA A 98 1.55 9.84 12.22
CA ALA A 98 2.38 9.76 13.42
C ALA A 98 3.80 10.30 13.17
N PHE A 99 4.41 9.92 12.04
CA PHE A 99 5.73 10.38 11.62
C PHE A 99 5.76 11.90 11.44
N VAL A 100 4.82 12.44 10.65
CA VAL A 100 4.69 13.89 10.45
C VAL A 100 4.50 14.62 11.79
N SER A 101 3.60 14.13 12.64
CA SER A 101 3.31 14.79 13.91
C SER A 101 4.54 14.88 14.82
N HIS A 102 5.40 13.87 14.76
CA HIS A 102 6.68 13.86 15.47
C HIS A 102 7.65 14.89 14.87
N ASP A 103 7.81 14.86 13.55
CA ASP A 103 8.80 15.69 12.87
C ASP A 103 8.45 17.17 12.84
N LEU A 104 7.15 17.52 12.84
CA LEU A 104 6.68 18.90 13.01
C LEU A 104 6.82 19.41 14.45
N ARG A 105 6.82 18.53 15.47
CA ARG A 105 6.90 18.95 16.88
C ARG A 105 8.26 19.55 17.21
N THR A 106 9.33 19.00 16.65
CA THR A 106 10.71 19.45 16.88
C THR A 106 10.94 20.92 16.47
N PRO A 107 10.71 21.33 15.21
CA PRO A 107 10.89 22.71 14.79
C PRO A 107 9.91 23.65 15.50
N LEU A 108 8.67 23.20 15.79
CA LEU A 108 7.70 23.99 16.55
C LEU A 108 8.18 24.27 17.98
N ALA A 109 8.79 23.28 18.64
CA ALA A 109 9.38 23.45 19.96
C ALA A 109 10.58 24.42 19.91
N GLY A 110 11.40 24.35 18.86
CA GLY A 110 12.51 25.29 18.63
C GLY A 110 12.03 26.73 18.45
N ILE A 111 11.05 26.96 17.56
CA ILE A 111 10.42 28.27 17.36
C ILE A 111 9.85 28.80 18.68
N ARG A 112 9.14 27.97 19.43
CA ARG A 112 8.55 28.35 20.71
C ARG A 112 9.61 28.75 21.72
N ALA A 113 10.65 27.94 21.91
CA ALA A 113 11.71 28.22 22.86
C ALA A 113 12.45 29.53 22.54
N VAL A 114 12.77 29.77 21.26
CA VAL A 114 13.43 31.00 20.82
C VAL A 114 12.50 32.21 20.98
N SER A 115 11.22 32.06 20.67
CA SER A 115 10.22 33.14 20.82
C SER A 115 10.00 33.49 22.30
N GLU A 116 9.91 32.50 23.19
CA GLU A 116 9.82 32.69 24.64
C GLU A 116 11.08 33.41 25.16
N ALA A 117 12.28 33.00 24.74
CA ALA A 117 13.54 33.64 25.15
C ALA A 117 13.66 35.11 24.72
N ILE A 118 13.17 35.45 23.52
CA ILE A 118 13.10 36.85 23.06
C ILE A 118 12.08 37.63 23.91
N ALA A 119 10.88 37.06 24.14
CA ALA A 119 9.81 37.73 24.88
C ALA A 119 10.17 37.99 26.35
N ASP A 120 10.92 37.07 26.98
CA ASP A 120 11.39 37.18 28.35
C ASP A 120 12.61 38.10 28.51
N GLY A 121 13.15 38.65 27.41
CA GLY A 121 14.31 39.54 27.41
C GLY A 121 15.63 38.83 27.76
N VAL A 122 15.69 37.51 27.60
CA VAL A 122 16.88 36.70 27.85
C VAL A 122 17.90 36.85 26.72
N VAL A 123 17.42 37.13 25.51
CA VAL A 123 18.23 37.37 24.31
C VAL A 123 18.70 38.82 24.26
N ALA A 124 19.99 39.04 24.01
CA ALA A 124 20.54 40.38 23.86
C ALA A 124 20.08 41.05 22.55
N ASP A 125 19.92 42.38 22.54
CA ASP A 125 19.40 43.16 21.40
C ASP A 125 20.18 42.93 20.09
N ASP A 126 21.48 42.67 20.17
CA ASP A 126 22.34 42.36 19.02
C ASP A 126 22.14 40.93 18.48
N GLU A 127 21.64 40.01 19.30
CA GLU A 127 21.35 38.62 18.94
C GLU A 127 19.91 38.40 18.44
N VAL A 128 18.97 39.32 18.73
CA VAL A 128 17.55 39.21 18.33
C VAL A 128 17.38 38.90 16.83
N ARG A 129 18.21 39.51 15.98
CA ARG A 129 18.16 39.29 14.52
C ARG A 129 18.52 37.85 14.12
N VAL A 130 19.48 37.25 14.81
CA VAL A 130 19.92 35.87 14.56
C VAL A 130 18.80 34.91 14.97
N HIS A 131 18.20 35.13 16.13
CA HIS A 131 17.07 34.34 16.63
C HIS A 131 15.80 34.50 15.78
N ALA A 132 15.49 35.71 15.32
CA ALA A 132 14.42 35.94 14.35
C ALA A 132 14.66 35.17 13.04
N LYS A 133 15.90 35.14 12.55
CA LYS A 133 16.25 34.37 11.35
C LYS A 133 16.13 32.86 11.58
N HIS A 134 16.43 32.39 12.78
CA HIS A 134 16.21 30.99 13.18
C HIS A 134 14.72 30.62 13.10
N ILE A 135 13.84 31.46 13.66
CA ILE A 135 12.38 31.25 13.59
C ILE A 135 11.89 31.23 12.15
N GLU A 136 12.38 32.14 11.31
CA GLU A 136 12.03 32.20 9.89
C GLU A 136 12.43 30.89 9.17
N ASN A 137 13.65 30.42 9.38
CA ASN A 137 14.14 29.19 8.76
C ASN A 137 13.32 27.96 9.20
N GLU A 138 12.98 27.84 10.49
CA GLU A 138 12.15 26.71 10.95
C GLU A 138 10.70 26.81 10.44
N SER A 139 10.19 28.02 10.22
CA SER A 139 8.87 28.22 9.62
C SER A 139 8.86 27.79 8.15
N ILE A 140 9.91 28.11 7.40
CA ILE A 140 10.10 27.65 6.01
C ILE A 140 10.16 26.12 5.98
N ARG A 141 10.98 25.52 6.85
CA ARG A 141 11.12 24.07 6.95
C ARG A 141 9.80 23.36 7.30
N LEU A 142 9.02 23.93 8.22
CA LEU A 142 7.67 23.45 8.54
C LEU A 142 6.74 23.48 7.31
N ALA A 143 6.79 24.55 6.50
CA ALA A 143 5.99 24.66 5.28
C ALA A 143 6.38 23.58 4.26
N GLU A 144 7.67 23.36 4.04
CA GLU A 144 8.19 22.31 3.14
C GLU A 144 7.73 20.91 3.60
N MET A 145 7.79 20.60 4.90
CA MET A 145 7.31 19.33 5.45
C MET A 145 5.80 19.13 5.25
N VAL A 146 5.01 20.20 5.32
CA VAL A 146 3.56 20.15 5.06
C VAL A 146 3.28 19.91 3.57
N ASP A 147 4.02 20.57 2.68
CA ASP A 147 3.90 20.36 1.24
C ASP A 147 4.29 18.93 0.83
N ASP A 148 5.35 18.39 1.42
CA ASP A 148 5.77 17.00 1.22
C ASP A 148 4.70 16.01 1.71
N LEU A 149 4.04 16.30 2.83
CA LEU A 149 2.92 15.49 3.31
C LEU A 149 1.73 15.50 2.35
N PHE A 150 1.33 16.67 1.86
CA PHE A 150 0.23 16.78 0.89
C PHE A 150 0.52 15.99 -0.37
N GLU A 151 1.77 16.04 -0.84
CA GLU A 151 2.21 15.33 -2.04
C GLU A 151 2.25 13.82 -1.81
N MET A 152 2.77 13.36 -0.67
CA MET A 152 2.72 11.95 -0.29
C MET A 152 1.27 11.44 -0.15
N SER A 153 0.37 12.27 0.36
CA SER A 153 -1.06 11.94 0.45
C SER A 153 -1.70 11.78 -0.93
N LYS A 154 -1.35 12.64 -1.91
CA LYS A 154 -1.84 12.50 -3.30
C LYS A 154 -1.32 11.23 -3.97
N ILE A 155 -0.06 10.88 -3.73
CA ILE A 155 0.55 9.64 -4.25
C ILE A 155 -0.17 8.42 -3.68
N ASN A 156 -0.35 8.36 -2.35
CA ASN A 156 -1.01 7.24 -1.69
C ASN A 156 -2.49 7.08 -2.08
N ALA A 157 -3.17 8.18 -2.40
CA ALA A 157 -4.56 8.15 -2.87
C ALA A 157 -4.68 7.73 -4.36
N GLY A 158 -3.57 7.53 -5.07
CA GLY A 158 -3.58 7.30 -6.53
C GLY A 158 -4.09 8.51 -7.33
N ALA A 159 -4.14 9.69 -6.71
CA ALA A 159 -4.69 10.92 -7.30
C ALA A 159 -3.65 11.69 -8.12
N LEU A 160 -2.37 11.30 -8.05
CA LEU A 160 -1.31 11.90 -8.85
C LEU A 160 -1.44 11.42 -10.30
N THR A 161 -1.87 12.30 -11.19
CA THR A 161 -1.78 12.09 -12.64
C THR A 161 -0.69 13.02 -13.17
N PRO A 162 0.58 12.56 -13.29
CA PRO A 162 1.64 13.42 -13.78
C PRO A 162 1.35 13.78 -15.25
N SER A 163 1.42 15.06 -15.60
CA SER A 163 1.49 15.47 -17.01
C SER A 163 2.88 15.08 -17.52
N PHE A 164 2.93 14.15 -18.44
CA PHE A 164 4.17 13.74 -19.10
C PHE A 164 4.28 14.49 -20.42
N ASP A 165 5.27 15.37 -20.50
CA ASP A 165 5.58 16.17 -21.66
C ASP A 165 7.04 15.94 -22.08
N LYS A 166 7.43 16.45 -23.26
CA LYS A 166 8.84 16.48 -23.65
C LYS A 166 9.53 17.60 -22.86
N VAL A 167 10.45 17.22 -21.99
CA VAL A 167 11.18 18.11 -21.10
C VAL A 167 12.63 18.26 -21.56
N ALA A 168 13.13 19.49 -21.50
CA ALA A 168 14.53 19.86 -21.64
C ALA A 168 15.30 19.58 -20.35
N LEU A 169 15.87 18.38 -20.20
CA LEU A 169 16.51 18.00 -18.94
C LEU A 169 17.76 18.84 -18.64
N ASP A 170 18.45 19.28 -19.69
CA ASP A 170 19.55 20.24 -19.64
C ASP A 170 19.14 21.56 -18.96
N GLU A 171 18.02 22.14 -19.38
CA GLU A 171 17.49 23.39 -18.80
C GLU A 171 17.08 23.19 -17.33
N VAL A 172 16.44 22.05 -17.00
CA VAL A 172 16.07 21.73 -15.61
C VAL A 172 17.30 21.62 -14.71
N VAL A 173 18.39 21.01 -15.18
CA VAL A 173 19.64 20.91 -14.40
C VAL A 173 20.23 22.30 -14.17
N ASP A 174 20.28 23.15 -15.20
CA ASP A 174 20.81 24.51 -15.09
C ASP A 174 20.00 25.36 -14.09
N ASP A 175 18.67 25.28 -14.13
CA ASP A 175 17.79 25.99 -13.20
C ASP A 175 18.01 25.55 -11.75
N VAL A 176 18.14 24.23 -11.52
CA VAL A 176 18.40 23.67 -10.18
C VAL A 176 19.78 24.09 -9.68
N LEU A 177 20.81 24.03 -10.52
CA LEU A 177 22.16 24.50 -10.16
C LEU A 177 22.16 25.99 -9.78
N ALA A 178 21.48 26.82 -10.57
CA ALA A 178 21.37 28.25 -10.32
C ALA A 178 20.68 28.54 -8.99
N ALA A 179 19.59 27.83 -8.69
CA ALA A 179 18.84 27.98 -7.44
C ALA A 179 19.68 27.62 -6.19
N HIS A 180 20.56 26.61 -6.30
CA HIS A 180 21.35 26.11 -5.17
C HIS A 180 22.76 26.70 -5.05
N ARG A 181 23.18 27.52 -6.01
CA ARG A 181 24.53 28.10 -6.05
C ARG A 181 24.92 28.85 -4.77
N ILE A 182 24.05 29.73 -4.28
CA ILE A 182 24.32 30.52 -3.06
C ILE A 182 24.44 29.62 -1.83
N ALA A 183 23.60 28.57 -1.73
CA ALA A 183 23.64 27.63 -0.64
C ALA A 183 24.93 26.80 -0.65
N ALA A 184 25.34 26.31 -1.83
CA ALA A 184 26.59 25.59 -2.02
C ALA A 184 27.81 26.44 -1.66
N GLU A 185 27.86 27.70 -2.13
CA GLU A 185 28.94 28.65 -1.81
C GLU A 185 29.03 28.91 -0.29
N ARG A 186 27.90 29.07 0.41
CA ARG A 186 27.87 29.24 1.86
C ARG A 186 28.35 28.02 2.64
N SER A 187 28.09 26.82 2.12
CA SER A 187 28.59 25.56 2.70
C SER A 187 30.04 25.25 2.29
N GLY A 188 30.62 26.05 1.38
CA GLY A 188 31.95 25.80 0.80
C GLY A 188 32.00 24.52 -0.03
N VAL A 189 30.90 24.15 -0.68
CA VAL A 189 30.78 22.97 -1.54
C VAL A 189 30.82 23.43 -3.00
N GLN A 190 31.64 22.77 -3.82
CA GLN A 190 31.71 23.06 -5.24
C GLN A 190 30.62 22.28 -6.00
N LEU A 191 29.71 22.99 -6.64
CA LEU A 191 28.61 22.40 -7.39
C LEU A 191 28.89 22.45 -8.90
N THR A 192 28.88 21.30 -9.57
CA THR A 192 29.20 21.18 -11.00
C THR A 192 28.22 20.24 -11.73
N ALA A 193 27.93 20.52 -13.00
CA ALA A 193 27.25 19.55 -13.87
C ALA A 193 28.12 19.22 -15.08
N ASN A 194 28.11 17.94 -15.45
CA ASN A 194 28.70 17.43 -16.68
C ASN A 194 27.57 17.05 -17.63
N LEU A 195 27.22 17.98 -18.52
CA LEU A 195 26.16 17.81 -19.51
C LEU A 195 26.75 17.51 -20.90
N PRO A 196 26.12 16.66 -21.71
CA PRO A 196 26.55 16.45 -23.09
C PRO A 196 26.32 17.72 -23.94
N GLU A 197 27.09 17.88 -25.03
CA GLU A 197 26.95 19.03 -25.94
C GLU A 197 25.60 19.07 -26.68
N GLN A 198 24.90 17.93 -26.75
CA GLN A 198 23.61 17.81 -27.41
C GLN A 198 22.46 17.95 -26.41
N PRO A 199 21.37 18.67 -26.75
CA PRO A 199 20.22 18.83 -25.86
C PRO A 199 19.62 17.49 -25.43
N VAL A 200 19.38 17.34 -24.12
CA VAL A 200 18.83 16.11 -23.54
C VAL A 200 17.33 16.26 -23.39
N ARG A 201 16.56 15.57 -24.24
CA ARG A 201 15.09 15.59 -24.18
C ARG A 201 14.55 14.29 -23.58
N VAL A 202 13.76 14.40 -22.52
CA VAL A 202 13.14 13.26 -21.81
C VAL A 202 11.62 13.39 -21.77
N VAL A 203 10.91 12.28 -21.59
CA VAL A 203 9.46 12.29 -21.33
C VAL A 203 9.26 12.30 -19.82
N GLY A 204 8.66 13.35 -19.29
CA GLY A 204 8.57 13.57 -17.85
C GLY A 204 7.67 14.74 -17.48
N SER A 205 7.48 14.94 -16.17
CA SER A 205 6.93 16.20 -15.66
C SER A 205 8.09 17.11 -15.28
N ASP A 206 8.18 18.25 -15.96
CA ASP A 206 9.20 19.28 -15.71
C ASP A 206 9.30 19.63 -14.21
N ARG A 207 8.17 20.01 -13.61
CA ARG A 207 8.06 20.31 -12.18
C ARG A 207 8.49 19.16 -11.28
N ALA A 208 8.16 17.91 -11.63
CA ALA A 208 8.55 16.75 -10.82
C ALA A 208 10.06 16.48 -10.91
N LEU A 209 10.64 16.61 -12.09
CA LEU A 209 12.08 16.44 -12.32
C LEU A 209 12.87 17.52 -11.59
N ALA A 210 12.47 18.78 -11.72
CA ALA A 210 13.09 19.91 -11.01
C ALA A 210 13.04 19.70 -9.49
N ARG A 211 11.89 19.26 -8.95
CA ARG A 211 11.74 18.98 -7.51
C ARG A 211 12.65 17.85 -7.04
N VAL A 212 12.69 16.74 -7.78
CA VAL A 212 13.55 15.59 -7.43
C VAL A 212 15.01 16.03 -7.42
N LEU A 213 15.47 16.71 -8.48
CA LEU A 213 16.85 17.20 -8.57
C LEU A 213 17.16 18.20 -7.46
N SER A 214 16.26 19.16 -7.19
CA SER A 214 16.42 20.13 -6.11
C SER A 214 16.58 19.44 -4.75
N ASN A 215 15.75 18.44 -4.44
CA ASN A 215 15.84 17.70 -3.18
C ASN A 215 17.16 16.91 -3.06
N LEU A 216 17.62 16.31 -4.16
CA LEU A 216 18.89 15.56 -4.18
C LEU A 216 20.10 16.49 -4.01
N VAL A 217 20.12 17.62 -4.73
CA VAL A 217 21.19 18.63 -4.64
C VAL A 217 21.23 19.27 -3.25
N ALA A 218 20.08 19.66 -2.70
CA ALA A 218 20.00 20.19 -1.34
C ALA A 218 20.56 19.21 -0.30
N ASN A 219 20.19 17.93 -0.39
CA ASN A 219 20.73 16.88 0.47
C ASN A 219 22.24 16.68 0.28
N ALA A 220 22.72 16.70 -0.97
CA ALA A 220 24.14 16.55 -1.28
C ALA A 220 24.96 17.70 -0.67
N ILE A 221 24.49 18.95 -0.79
CA ILE A 221 25.13 20.12 -0.17
C ILE A 221 25.14 19.99 1.36
N ALA A 222 24.02 19.59 1.96
CA ALA A 222 23.89 19.47 3.41
C ALA A 222 24.81 18.40 4.03
N HIS A 223 25.14 17.36 3.26
CA HIS A 223 25.93 16.22 3.74
C HIS A 223 27.37 16.18 3.21
N THR A 224 27.77 17.14 2.36
CA THR A 224 29.14 17.26 1.87
C THR A 224 29.93 18.23 2.76
N PRO A 225 31.09 17.82 3.29
CA PRO A 225 31.92 18.72 4.09
C PRO A 225 32.49 19.86 3.24
N SER A 226 32.85 20.97 3.89
CA SER A 226 33.45 22.13 3.23
C SER A 226 34.74 21.74 2.49
N GLY A 227 34.91 22.24 1.27
CA GLY A 227 35.97 21.86 0.32
C GLY A 227 35.63 20.63 -0.53
N GLY A 228 34.47 19.99 -0.32
CA GLY A 228 33.98 18.91 -1.17
C GLY A 228 33.28 19.38 -2.45
N SER A 229 32.86 18.42 -3.28
CA SER A 229 32.21 18.68 -4.56
C SER A 229 30.97 17.80 -4.78
N VAL A 230 29.98 18.34 -5.48
CA VAL A 230 28.73 17.70 -5.91
C VAL A 230 28.59 17.83 -7.42
#